data_AF-A0A537QFP8-F1
#
_entry.id   AF-A0A537QFP8-F1
#
_cell.length_a   1.000
_cell.length_b   1.000
_cell.length_c   1.000
_cell.angle_alpha   90.00
_cell.angle_beta   90.00
_cell.angle_gamma   90.00
#
_symmetry.space_group_name_H-M   'P 1'
#
loop_
_entity.id
_entity.type
_entity.pdbx_description
1 polymer ?
#
loop_
_entity_poly.entity_id
_entity_poly.type
_entity_poly.pdbx_seq_one_letter_code
_entity_poly.pdbx_strand_id
1 'polypeptide(L)'
;MQLDSVSRLEYFHVELDGHDVLYADGAPAETFVDCDNRAMFENGDEFAALYPDHEARPWEFCASRVELGSDELNGIRLALLNRAEALGYQLTEDPDLHLIADGEVIRAQTIAKSVYRFTIPAGTESIWLGSRSAVPAELTATSRDRRRLGVSIGEIRLRDEHISFAIDYTYPEFTEGFHEAGRGHRWTNGRARLPEALLKPFVGGFTLEMRIFRSPLGYP
;
A
#
# COMPACT_ATOMS: atom_id res chain seq x y z
N MET A 1 10.00 13.83 -18.44
CA MET A 1 11.08 14.84 -18.48
C MET A 1 11.26 15.35 -17.07
N GLN A 2 12.34 14.98 -16.39
CA GLN A 2 12.70 15.56 -15.10
C GLN A 2 13.60 16.75 -15.41
N LEU A 3 13.29 17.94 -14.89
CA LEU A 3 14.11 19.13 -15.10
C LEU A 3 15.28 19.10 -14.12
N ASP A 4 16.51 18.94 -14.62
CA ASP A 4 17.71 18.77 -13.79
C ASP A 4 18.20 20.08 -13.15
N SER A 5 17.81 21.24 -13.69
CA SER A 5 18.02 22.55 -13.07
C SER A 5 17.13 23.63 -13.71
N VAL A 6 16.41 24.41 -12.91
CA VAL A 6 15.61 25.57 -13.33
C VAL A 6 16.01 26.76 -12.45
N SER A 7 16.41 27.89 -13.05
CA SER A 7 16.84 29.08 -12.29
C SER A 7 15.67 29.86 -11.69
N ARG A 8 14.49 29.79 -12.32
CA ARG A 8 13.24 30.39 -11.86
C ARG A 8 12.06 29.61 -12.43
N LEU A 9 11.11 29.28 -11.58
CA LEU A 9 9.87 28.63 -11.96
C LEU A 9 8.71 29.46 -11.43
N GLU A 10 7.75 29.75 -12.29
CA GLU A 10 6.55 30.51 -11.95
C GLU A 10 5.35 29.60 -12.20
N TYR A 11 4.44 29.56 -11.24
CA TYR A 11 3.21 28.77 -11.32
C TYR A 11 2.05 29.73 -11.45
N PHE A 12 1.23 29.50 -12.47
CA PHE A 12 0.03 30.29 -12.70
C PHE A 12 -1.17 29.37 -12.61
N HIS A 13 -2.18 29.81 -11.86
CA HIS A 13 -3.52 29.28 -11.91
C HIS A 13 -4.35 30.22 -12.76
N VAL A 14 -4.90 29.73 -13.87
CA VAL A 14 -5.67 30.52 -14.82
C VAL A 14 -7.14 30.24 -14.59
N GLU A 15 -7.91 31.26 -14.21
CA GLU A 15 -9.36 31.19 -14.09
C GLU A 15 -10.03 31.73 -15.35
N LEU A 16 -11.11 31.08 -15.80
CA LEU A 16 -11.96 31.53 -16.89
C LEU A 16 -13.38 31.77 -16.38
N ASP A 17 -14.27 32.26 -17.25
CA ASP A 17 -15.70 32.44 -16.92
C ASP A 17 -16.39 31.13 -16.50
N GLY A 18 -15.82 29.96 -16.81
CA GLY A 18 -16.24 28.66 -16.28
C GLY A 18 -15.05 27.72 -16.19
N HIS A 19 -15.14 26.66 -15.38
CA HIS A 19 -14.09 25.63 -15.35
C HIS A 19 -14.01 24.97 -16.72
N ASP A 20 -12.81 24.92 -17.31
CA ASP A 20 -12.56 24.37 -18.64
C ASP A 20 -11.13 23.80 -18.74
N VAL A 21 -10.75 23.32 -19.92
CA VAL A 21 -9.42 22.75 -20.22
C VAL A 21 -8.63 23.70 -21.12
N LEU A 22 -7.41 24.02 -20.71
CA LEU A 22 -6.39 24.66 -21.53
C LEU A 22 -5.38 23.63 -22.04
N TYR A 23 -4.70 23.92 -23.14
CA TYR A 23 -3.60 23.09 -23.63
C TYR A 23 -2.26 23.76 -23.30
N ALA A 24 -1.51 23.17 -22.37
CA ALA A 24 -0.15 23.55 -22.04
C ALA A 24 0.81 22.63 -22.80
N ASP A 25 1.53 23.16 -23.80
CA ASP A 25 2.41 22.39 -24.69
C ASP A 25 1.76 21.15 -25.30
N GLY A 26 0.47 21.28 -25.66
CA GLY A 26 -0.32 20.21 -26.26
C GLY A 26 -0.86 19.17 -25.26
N ALA A 27 -0.54 19.29 -23.96
CA ALA A 27 -1.17 18.50 -22.92
C ALA A 27 -2.38 19.24 -22.34
N PRO A 28 -3.55 18.58 -22.17
CA PRO A 28 -4.70 19.19 -21.51
C PRO A 28 -4.41 19.42 -20.03
N ALA A 29 -4.77 20.60 -19.53
CA ALA A 29 -4.67 21.01 -18.13
C ALA A 29 -5.96 21.72 -17.73
N GLU A 30 -6.52 21.35 -16.58
CA GLU A 30 -7.72 21.99 -16.02
C GLU A 30 -7.42 23.43 -15.61
N THR A 31 -8.37 24.34 -15.85
CA THR A 31 -8.31 25.72 -15.35
C THR A 31 -8.51 25.74 -13.83
N PHE A 32 -8.23 26.88 -13.21
CA PHE A 32 -8.59 27.07 -11.81
C PHE A 32 -10.11 27.07 -11.64
N VAL A 33 -10.56 26.40 -10.58
CA VAL A 33 -11.92 26.51 -10.02
C VAL A 33 -11.78 26.90 -8.56
N ASP A 34 -12.49 27.96 -8.18
CA ASP A 34 -12.44 28.47 -6.81
C ASP A 34 -13.22 27.55 -5.87
N CYS A 35 -12.52 26.60 -5.26
CA CYS A 35 -13.06 25.71 -4.24
C CYS A 35 -12.81 26.28 -2.84
N ASP A 36 -13.17 27.54 -2.63
CA ASP A 36 -12.94 28.31 -1.40
C ASP A 36 -11.45 28.44 -1.03
N ASN A 37 -10.58 28.44 -2.04
CA ASN A 37 -9.12 28.41 -1.87
C ASN A 37 -8.42 29.61 -2.51
N ARG A 38 -9.13 30.55 -3.13
CA ARG A 38 -8.54 31.73 -3.76
C ARG A 38 -7.62 32.54 -2.84
N ALA A 39 -8.00 32.71 -1.58
CA ALA A 39 -7.20 33.47 -0.61
C ALA A 39 -5.84 32.82 -0.30
N MET A 40 -5.57 31.60 -0.77
CA MET A 40 -4.28 30.92 -0.61
C MET A 40 -3.24 31.34 -1.67
N PHE A 41 -3.64 32.05 -2.74
CA PHE A 41 -2.71 32.50 -3.79
C PHE A 41 -1.99 33.80 -3.42
N GLU A 42 -0.79 33.98 -3.97
CA GLU A 42 0.06 35.16 -3.74
C GLU A 42 -0.66 36.49 -4.06
N ASN A 43 -1.50 36.50 -5.11
CA ASN A 43 -2.28 37.66 -5.52
C ASN A 43 -3.70 37.70 -4.95
N GLY A 44 -4.00 36.90 -3.91
CA GLY A 44 -5.35 36.83 -3.32
C GLY A 44 -5.84 38.18 -2.77
N ASP A 45 -4.96 38.91 -2.06
CA ASP A 45 -5.29 40.24 -1.53
C ASP A 45 -5.53 41.28 -2.64
N GLU A 46 -4.73 41.22 -3.71
CA GLU A 46 -4.89 42.08 -4.89
C GLU A 46 -6.23 41.80 -5.58
N PHE A 47 -6.59 40.54 -5.75
CA PHE A 47 -7.89 40.15 -6.29
C PHE A 47 -9.04 40.70 -5.44
N ALA A 48 -8.98 40.55 -4.11
CA ALA A 48 -10.03 41.06 -3.22
C ALA A 48 -10.18 42.59 -3.29
N ALA A 49 -9.07 43.32 -3.47
CA ALA A 49 -9.09 44.77 -3.64
C ALA A 49 -9.69 45.20 -5.00
N LEU A 50 -9.44 44.45 -6.06
CA LEU A 50 -9.96 44.73 -7.41
C LEU A 50 -11.43 44.33 -7.57
N TYR A 51 -11.88 43.30 -6.85
CA TYR A 51 -13.22 42.71 -6.96
C TYR A 51 -13.92 42.60 -5.59
N PRO A 52 -14.22 43.73 -4.92
CA PRO A 52 -14.77 43.72 -3.55
C PRO A 52 -16.16 43.10 -3.44
N ASP A 53 -16.93 43.11 -4.54
CA ASP A 53 -18.28 42.56 -4.63
C ASP A 53 -18.31 41.17 -5.31
N HIS A 54 -17.16 40.50 -5.40
CA HIS A 54 -17.08 39.17 -6.00
C HIS A 54 -17.84 38.14 -5.16
N GLU A 55 -18.84 37.50 -5.77
CA GLU A 55 -19.52 36.34 -5.19
C GLU A 55 -18.92 35.05 -5.76
N ALA A 56 -18.43 34.18 -4.87
CA ALA A 56 -17.93 32.87 -5.25
C ALA A 56 -19.05 32.07 -5.91
N ARG A 57 -18.75 31.48 -7.07
CA ARG A 57 -19.70 30.60 -7.77
C ARG A 57 -19.77 29.24 -7.09
N PRO A 58 -20.91 28.53 -7.18
CA PRO A 58 -20.95 27.11 -6.86
C PRO A 58 -19.86 26.36 -7.62
N TRP A 59 -19.32 25.29 -7.01
CA TRP A 59 -18.29 24.50 -7.66
C TRP A 59 -18.85 23.79 -8.89
N GLU A 60 -18.53 24.33 -10.05
CA GLU A 60 -18.90 23.78 -11.35
C GLU A 60 -17.63 23.30 -12.05
N PHE A 61 -17.57 22.01 -12.37
CA PHE A 61 -16.41 21.40 -13.02
C PHE A 61 -16.70 21.14 -14.51
N CYS A 62 -15.70 21.33 -15.37
CA CYS A 62 -15.73 21.02 -16.81
C CYS A 62 -16.04 19.55 -17.14
N ALA A 63 -15.91 18.66 -16.15
CA ALA A 63 -16.24 17.25 -16.27
C ALA A 63 -16.87 16.74 -14.97
N SER A 64 -17.72 15.71 -15.08
CA SER A 64 -18.30 15.04 -13.92
C SER A 64 -17.19 14.42 -13.07
N ARG A 65 -17.14 14.79 -11.79
CA ARG A 65 -16.22 14.19 -10.84
C ARG A 65 -16.72 12.80 -10.45
N VAL A 66 -15.91 11.79 -10.74
CA VAL A 66 -16.20 10.42 -10.34
C VAL A 66 -15.89 10.25 -8.85
N GLU A 67 -16.92 10.05 -8.05
CA GLU A 67 -16.81 9.98 -6.60
C GLU A 67 -16.19 8.65 -6.12
N LEU A 68 -15.45 8.72 -5.01
CA LEU A 68 -14.78 7.55 -4.44
C LEU A 68 -15.79 6.48 -4.02
N GLY A 69 -15.72 5.34 -4.71
CA GLY A 69 -16.55 4.16 -4.51
C GLY A 69 -18.00 4.33 -4.96
N SER A 70 -18.25 5.27 -5.88
CA SER A 70 -19.43 5.24 -6.75
C SER A 70 -19.43 3.98 -7.63
N ASP A 71 -20.61 3.59 -8.11
CA ASP A 71 -20.75 2.47 -9.06
C ASP A 71 -20.06 2.77 -10.39
N GLU A 72 -20.02 4.03 -10.80
CA GLU A 72 -19.26 4.48 -11.98
C GLU A 72 -17.76 4.19 -11.83
N LEU A 73 -17.16 4.59 -10.69
CA LEU A 73 -15.75 4.30 -10.43
C LEU A 73 -15.48 2.79 -10.37
N ASN A 74 -16.36 2.04 -9.71
CA ASN A 74 -16.23 0.59 -9.61
C ASN A 74 -16.33 -0.06 -11.00
N GLY A 75 -17.21 0.44 -11.87
CA GLY A 75 -17.34 -0.01 -13.26
C GLY A 75 -16.07 0.26 -14.09
N ILE A 76 -15.49 1.46 -13.98
CA ILE A 76 -14.22 1.80 -14.64
C ILE A 76 -13.09 0.88 -14.17
N ARG A 77 -12.97 0.66 -12.86
CA ARG A 77 -11.94 -0.22 -12.29
C ARG A 77 -12.12 -1.67 -12.74
N LEU A 78 -13.36 -2.16 -12.76
CA LEU A 78 -13.66 -3.51 -13.27
C LEU A 78 -13.27 -3.65 -14.75
N ALA A 79 -13.56 -2.65 -15.58
CA ALA A 79 -13.15 -2.66 -16.99
C ALA A 79 -11.62 -2.72 -17.16
N LEU A 80 -10.86 -2.01 -16.31
CA LEU A 80 -9.40 -2.07 -16.30
C LEU A 80 -8.87 -3.44 -15.87
N LEU A 81 -9.47 -4.06 -14.85
CA LEU A 81 -9.12 -5.41 -14.39
C LEU A 81 -9.38 -6.45 -15.48
N ASN A 82 -10.55 -6.41 -16.12
CA ASN A 82 -10.89 -7.30 -17.24
C ASN A 82 -9.92 -7.13 -18.42
N ARG A 83 -9.50 -5.89 -18.70
CA ARG A 83 -8.50 -5.61 -19.73
C ARG A 83 -7.13 -6.18 -19.37
N ALA A 84 -6.71 -6.08 -18.12
CA ALA A 84 -5.46 -6.67 -17.66
C ALA A 84 -5.49 -8.20 -17.82
N GLU A 85 -6.59 -8.84 -17.42
CA GLU A 85 -6.77 -10.28 -17.62
C GLU A 85 -6.70 -10.68 -19.11
N ALA A 86 -7.38 -9.93 -19.97
CA ALA A 86 -7.34 -10.16 -21.42
C ALA A 86 -5.94 -9.96 -22.05
N LEU A 87 -5.08 -9.17 -21.42
CA LEU A 87 -3.68 -8.99 -21.80
C LEU A 87 -2.75 -10.08 -21.23
N GLY A 88 -3.29 -11.02 -20.46
CA GLY A 88 -2.55 -12.15 -19.89
C GLY A 88 -1.97 -11.89 -18.50
N TYR A 89 -2.31 -10.78 -17.84
CA TYR A 89 -1.97 -10.58 -16.43
C TYR A 89 -2.82 -11.53 -15.58
N GLN A 90 -2.17 -12.36 -14.76
CA GLN A 90 -2.81 -13.38 -13.94
C GLN A 90 -2.47 -13.13 -12.48
N LEU A 91 -3.44 -13.34 -11.60
CA LEU A 91 -3.23 -13.31 -10.17
C LEU A 91 -2.99 -14.73 -9.64
N THR A 92 -2.19 -14.84 -8.58
CA THR A 92 -1.97 -16.08 -7.84
C THR A 92 -2.40 -15.95 -6.39
N GLU A 93 -2.88 -17.04 -5.80
CA GLU A 93 -3.14 -17.10 -4.35
C GLU A 93 -1.89 -17.49 -3.55
N ASP A 94 -0.82 -17.95 -4.22
CA ASP A 94 0.42 -18.33 -3.56
C ASP A 94 1.17 -17.07 -3.10
N PRO A 95 1.34 -16.85 -1.78
CA PRO A 95 2.07 -15.69 -1.28
C PRO A 95 3.59 -15.82 -1.47
N ASP A 96 4.13 -16.95 -1.93
CA ASP A 96 5.57 -17.22 -1.92
C ASP A 96 6.21 -16.96 -0.55
N LEU A 97 5.53 -17.34 0.53
CA LEU A 97 6.02 -17.03 1.88
C LEU A 97 7.32 -17.77 2.17
N HIS A 98 8.37 -17.00 2.42
CA HIS A 98 9.70 -17.48 2.78
C HIS A 98 10.31 -16.62 3.88
N LEU A 99 11.42 -17.10 4.44
CA LEU A 99 12.25 -16.30 5.33
C LEU A 99 13.51 -15.86 4.61
N ILE A 100 14.09 -14.75 5.04
CA ILE A 100 15.42 -14.28 4.66
C ILE A 100 16.22 -14.17 5.95
N ALA A 101 17.09 -15.15 6.20
CA ALA A 101 17.92 -15.23 7.39
C ALA A 101 19.34 -14.76 7.04
N ASP A 102 19.78 -13.65 7.61
CA ASP A 102 21.10 -13.05 7.35
C ASP A 102 21.43 -12.86 5.86
N GLY A 103 20.41 -12.56 5.06
CA GLY A 103 20.51 -12.36 3.61
C GLY A 103 20.21 -13.60 2.77
N GLU A 104 20.16 -14.80 3.37
CA GLU A 104 19.91 -16.06 2.68
C GLU A 104 18.44 -16.48 2.74
N VAL A 105 17.90 -16.96 1.62
CA VAL A 105 16.50 -17.37 1.53
C VAL A 105 16.30 -18.77 2.13
N ILE A 106 15.42 -18.88 3.13
CA ILE A 106 14.98 -20.15 3.71
C ILE A 106 13.53 -20.43 3.27
N ARG A 107 13.35 -21.51 2.53
CA ARG A 107 12.04 -22.01 2.10
C ARG A 107 11.37 -22.85 3.19
N ALA A 108 10.04 -22.82 3.23
CA ALA A 108 9.29 -23.67 4.13
C ALA A 108 9.52 -25.15 3.76
N GLN A 109 9.86 -25.96 4.75
CA GLN A 109 10.01 -27.41 4.57
C GLN A 109 8.66 -28.10 4.42
N THR A 110 7.65 -27.63 5.15
CA THR A 110 6.29 -28.13 5.06
C THR A 110 5.28 -26.98 5.10
N ILE A 111 4.21 -27.14 4.31
CA ILE A 111 3.07 -26.24 4.27
C ILE A 111 1.82 -27.09 4.43
N ALA A 112 1.14 -26.96 5.57
CA ALA A 112 -0.09 -27.73 5.85
C ALA A 112 -1.11 -26.85 6.56
N LYS A 113 -2.35 -26.78 6.04
CA LYS A 113 -3.46 -26.02 6.64
C LYS A 113 -3.07 -24.57 7.03
N SER A 114 -2.33 -23.89 6.15
CA SER A 114 -1.83 -22.51 6.36
C SER A 114 -0.80 -22.35 7.48
N VAL A 115 -0.15 -23.45 7.88
CA VAL A 115 1.02 -23.43 8.76
C VAL A 115 2.26 -23.72 7.94
N TYR A 116 3.21 -22.78 7.98
CA TYR A 116 4.50 -22.86 7.31
C TYR A 116 5.56 -23.21 8.34
N ARG A 117 6.35 -24.26 8.09
CA ARG A 117 7.45 -24.68 8.97
C ARG A 117 8.80 -24.42 8.32
N PHE A 118 9.68 -23.77 9.04
CA PHE A 118 11.05 -23.47 8.63
C PHE A 118 12.05 -24.06 9.63
N THR A 119 13.20 -24.51 9.15
CA THR A 119 14.37 -24.81 9.99
C THR A 119 15.36 -23.67 9.86
N ILE A 120 15.71 -23.08 10.99
CA ILE A 120 16.62 -21.94 11.08
C ILE A 120 18.00 -22.45 11.51
N PRO A 121 19.08 -22.11 10.77
CA PRO A 121 20.44 -22.45 11.16
C PRO A 121 20.86 -21.83 12.50
N ALA A 122 21.78 -22.51 13.19
CA ALA A 122 22.42 -21.96 14.39
C ALA A 122 23.18 -20.67 14.06
N GLY A 123 23.18 -19.71 14.98
CA GLY A 123 23.86 -18.43 14.79
C GLY A 123 23.15 -17.44 13.87
N THR A 124 21.87 -17.67 13.53
CA THR A 124 21.07 -16.71 12.77
C THR A 124 20.83 -15.44 13.60
N GLU A 125 21.24 -14.28 13.10
CA GLU A 125 21.14 -12.99 13.82
C GLU A 125 19.90 -12.18 13.42
N SER A 126 19.45 -12.32 12.18
CA SER A 126 18.34 -11.56 11.62
C SER A 126 17.42 -12.45 10.79
N ILE A 127 16.10 -12.24 10.93
CA ILE A 127 15.10 -12.91 10.10
C ILE A 127 14.11 -11.90 9.56
N TRP A 128 13.95 -11.89 8.24
CA TRP A 128 12.86 -11.21 7.54
C TRP A 128 11.86 -12.22 7.02
N LEU A 129 10.59 -11.85 7.07
CA LEU A 129 9.51 -12.48 6.34
C LEU A 129 9.49 -11.88 4.93
N GLY A 130 9.50 -12.72 3.91
CA GLY A 130 9.34 -12.32 2.51
C GLY A 130 8.10 -12.98 1.92
N SER A 131 7.32 -12.22 1.16
CA SER A 131 6.14 -12.71 0.44
C SER A 131 5.80 -11.81 -0.73
N ARG A 132 5.08 -12.34 -1.72
CA ARG A 132 4.33 -11.52 -2.67
C ARG A 132 3.41 -10.58 -1.90
N SER A 133 3.12 -9.42 -2.49
CA SER A 133 2.24 -8.43 -1.90
C SER A 133 1.43 -7.70 -2.95
N ALA A 134 0.27 -7.22 -2.55
CA ALA A 134 -0.65 -6.51 -3.42
C ALA A 134 -1.33 -5.37 -2.67
N VAL A 135 -1.82 -4.38 -3.41
CA VAL A 135 -2.70 -3.35 -2.89
C VAL A 135 -4.13 -3.75 -3.24
N PRO A 136 -5.01 -4.11 -2.28
CA PRO A 136 -6.35 -4.62 -2.60
C PRO A 136 -7.17 -3.65 -3.47
N ALA A 137 -7.00 -2.35 -3.28
CA ALA A 137 -7.63 -1.36 -4.14
C ALA A 137 -7.23 -1.55 -5.62
N GLU A 138 -5.99 -1.91 -5.93
CA GLU A 138 -5.54 -2.08 -7.32
C GLU A 138 -6.08 -3.35 -7.99
N LEU A 139 -6.54 -4.33 -7.21
CA LEU A 139 -6.93 -5.66 -7.71
C LEU A 139 -8.42 -5.98 -7.59
N THR A 140 -9.13 -5.24 -6.74
CA THR A 140 -10.56 -5.43 -6.52
C THR A 140 -11.27 -4.11 -6.75
N ALA A 141 -12.17 -4.07 -7.74
CA ALA A 141 -12.85 -2.85 -8.19
C ALA A 141 -13.49 -2.05 -7.04
N THR A 142 -14.12 -2.73 -6.09
CA THR A 142 -14.84 -2.13 -4.96
C THR A 142 -13.96 -1.90 -3.72
N SER A 143 -12.74 -2.41 -3.70
CA SER A 143 -11.88 -2.28 -2.53
C SER A 143 -11.31 -0.87 -2.42
N ARG A 144 -11.35 -0.34 -1.19
CA ARG A 144 -10.77 0.95 -0.83
C ARG A 144 -9.48 0.81 -0.01
N ASP A 145 -9.05 -0.41 0.28
CA ASP A 145 -7.85 -0.66 1.06
C ASP A 145 -6.61 -0.41 0.21
N ARG A 146 -5.91 0.70 0.51
CA ARG A 146 -4.71 1.15 -0.21
C ARG A 146 -3.41 0.65 0.42
N ARG A 147 -3.50 -0.14 1.50
CA ARG A 147 -2.31 -0.74 2.12
C ARG A 147 -1.75 -1.80 1.19
N ARG A 148 -0.42 -1.85 1.08
CA ARG A 148 0.26 -3.00 0.48
C ARG A 148 0.23 -4.14 1.48
N LEU A 149 -0.42 -5.24 1.15
CA LEU A 149 -0.61 -6.40 2.02
C LEU A 149 0.17 -7.60 1.48
N GLY A 150 1.00 -8.20 2.34
CA GLY A 150 1.72 -9.46 2.10
C GLY A 150 0.91 -10.63 2.65
N VAL A 151 1.33 -11.20 3.77
CA VAL A 151 0.60 -12.29 4.47
C VAL A 151 -0.08 -11.80 5.74
N SER A 152 -1.17 -12.46 6.12
CA SER A 152 -1.93 -12.19 7.34
C SER A 152 -1.51 -13.18 8.44
N ILE A 153 -0.72 -12.72 9.42
CA ILE A 153 -0.13 -13.57 10.46
C ILE A 153 -1.09 -13.67 11.65
N GLY A 154 -1.27 -14.88 12.16
CA GLY A 154 -2.04 -15.15 13.38
C GLY A 154 -1.18 -15.52 14.58
N GLU A 155 -0.21 -16.41 14.39
CA GLU A 155 0.71 -16.87 15.44
C GLU A 155 2.06 -17.26 14.82
N ILE A 156 3.14 -16.98 15.53
CA ILE A 156 4.48 -17.50 15.26
C ILE A 156 4.93 -18.30 16.48
N ARG A 157 5.34 -19.55 16.26
CA ARG A 157 5.88 -20.43 17.30
C ARG A 157 7.32 -20.75 16.98
N LEU A 158 8.20 -20.56 17.96
CA LEU A 158 9.62 -20.87 17.88
C LEU A 158 9.92 -21.98 18.87
N ARG A 159 10.65 -23.00 18.43
CA ARG A 159 11.04 -24.13 19.29
C ARG A 159 12.35 -24.80 18.89
N ASP A 160 13.09 -25.25 19.88
CA ASP A 160 14.18 -26.23 19.76
C ASP A 160 13.91 -27.42 20.69
N GLU A 161 14.95 -28.15 21.13
CA GLU A 161 14.82 -29.28 22.05
C GLU A 161 14.53 -28.88 23.51
N HIS A 162 14.76 -27.61 23.88
CA HIS A 162 14.72 -27.13 25.26
C HIS A 162 13.69 -26.00 25.48
N ILE A 163 13.49 -25.16 24.48
CA ILE A 163 12.69 -23.94 24.53
C ILE A 163 11.56 -24.07 23.50
N SER A 164 10.35 -23.68 23.90
CA SER A 164 9.21 -23.56 23.00
C SER A 164 8.29 -22.45 23.49
N PHE A 165 8.06 -21.44 22.64
CA PHE A 165 7.10 -20.39 22.93
C PHE A 165 6.40 -19.92 21.65
N ALA A 166 5.25 -19.27 21.83
CA ALA A 166 4.47 -18.70 20.76
C ALA A 166 4.16 -17.24 21.05
N ILE A 167 4.18 -16.43 19.99
CA ILE A 167 3.72 -15.05 19.98
C ILE A 167 2.56 -14.95 18.99
N ASP A 168 1.54 -14.17 19.35
CA ASP A 168 0.41 -13.95 18.48
C ASP A 168 0.56 -12.63 17.70
N TYR A 169 -0.40 -12.39 16.83
CA TYR A 169 -0.52 -11.19 16.02
C TYR A 169 -0.58 -9.86 16.81
N THR A 170 -0.73 -9.88 18.13
CA THR A 170 -0.76 -8.68 18.99
C THR A 170 0.62 -8.31 19.53
N TYR A 171 1.66 -9.12 19.27
CA TYR A 171 3.01 -8.85 19.76
C TYR A 171 3.47 -7.41 19.45
N PRO A 172 3.85 -6.61 20.48
CA PRO A 172 4.02 -5.17 20.31
C PRO A 172 5.29 -4.81 19.51
N GLU A 173 6.29 -5.67 19.50
CA GLU A 173 7.54 -5.41 18.76
C GLU A 173 7.44 -5.69 17.26
N PHE A 174 6.30 -6.17 16.76
CA PHE A 174 6.02 -6.23 15.32
C PHE A 174 5.82 -4.81 14.74
N THR A 175 6.93 -4.21 14.33
CA THR A 175 7.00 -2.84 13.81
C THR A 175 7.34 -2.81 12.33
N GLU A 176 8.59 -3.10 11.97
CA GLU A 176 9.11 -2.95 10.61
C GLU A 176 8.44 -3.94 9.64
N GLY A 177 7.65 -3.39 8.71
CA GLY A 177 6.94 -4.14 7.68
C GLY A 177 5.62 -4.78 8.13
N PHE A 178 5.15 -4.49 9.34
CA PHE A 178 3.84 -4.89 9.83
C PHE A 178 2.86 -3.72 9.81
N HIS A 179 1.61 -4.00 9.45
CA HIS A 179 0.48 -3.08 9.65
C HIS A 179 -0.04 -3.16 11.09
N GLU A 180 -0.93 -2.24 11.45
CA GLU A 180 -1.66 -2.32 12.72
C GLU A 180 -2.38 -3.67 12.88
N ALA A 181 -2.44 -4.15 14.13
CA ALA A 181 -3.13 -5.39 14.45
C ALA A 181 -4.64 -5.26 14.14
N GLY A 182 -5.15 -6.16 13.31
CA GLY A 182 -6.57 -6.30 13.05
C GLY A 182 -7.24 -7.22 14.05
N ARG A 183 -8.47 -7.66 13.74
CA ARG A 183 -9.18 -8.64 14.56
C ARG A 183 -8.67 -10.05 14.25
N GLY A 184 -7.87 -10.60 15.15
CA GLY A 184 -7.38 -11.98 15.08
C GLY A 184 -6.13 -12.19 14.23
N HIS A 185 -5.63 -11.16 13.54
CA HIS A 185 -4.48 -11.25 12.64
C HIS A 185 -3.77 -9.91 12.46
N ARG A 186 -2.55 -9.94 11.93
CA ARG A 186 -1.76 -8.75 11.54
C ARG A 186 -1.18 -8.95 10.15
N TRP A 187 -1.38 -7.98 9.27
CA TRP A 187 -0.84 -8.02 7.92
C TRP A 187 0.63 -7.60 7.89
N THR A 188 1.45 -8.29 7.10
CA THR A 188 2.74 -7.75 6.63
C THR A 188 2.52 -6.88 5.40
N ASN A 189 3.54 -6.11 4.99
CA ASN A 189 3.54 -5.34 3.75
C ASN A 189 4.22 -6.06 2.56
N GLY A 190 4.50 -7.36 2.70
CA GLY A 190 5.31 -8.14 1.76
C GLY A 190 6.74 -8.39 2.25
N ARG A 191 7.26 -7.55 3.15
CA ARG A 191 8.59 -7.73 3.76
C ARG A 191 8.64 -7.19 5.18
N ALA A 192 8.70 -8.08 6.17
CA ALA A 192 8.60 -7.70 7.59
C ALA A 192 9.72 -8.29 8.43
N ARG A 193 10.27 -7.53 9.38
CA ARG A 193 11.41 -7.98 10.21
C ARG A 193 10.92 -8.60 11.52
N LEU A 194 11.35 -9.83 11.80
CA LEU A 194 11.09 -10.41 13.11
C LEU A 194 11.98 -9.75 14.18
N PRO A 195 11.43 -9.41 15.36
CA PRO A 195 12.22 -8.84 16.45
C PRO A 195 13.35 -9.77 16.88
N GLU A 196 14.58 -9.25 16.93
CA GLU A 196 15.79 -10.02 17.29
C GLU A 196 15.68 -10.65 18.69
N ALA A 197 14.93 -10.01 19.59
CA ALA A 197 14.66 -10.53 20.93
C ALA A 197 14.04 -11.94 20.92
N LEU A 198 13.32 -12.31 19.85
CA LEU A 198 12.75 -13.64 19.66
C LEU A 198 13.80 -14.70 19.32
N LEU A 199 14.95 -14.28 18.76
CA LEU A 199 16.02 -15.18 18.31
C LEU A 199 17.01 -15.45 19.43
N LYS A 200 17.25 -14.47 20.31
CA LYS A 200 18.22 -14.54 21.43
C LYS A 200 18.14 -15.80 22.30
N PRO A 201 16.97 -16.41 22.59
CA PRO A 201 16.91 -17.62 23.38
C PRO A 201 17.56 -18.85 22.72
N PHE A 202 17.72 -18.85 21.39
CA PHE A 202 18.16 -20.01 20.62
C PHE A 202 19.65 -19.91 20.28
N VAL A 203 20.47 -20.74 20.94
CA VAL A 203 21.93 -20.83 20.66
C VAL A 203 22.20 -21.76 19.47
N GLY A 204 21.41 -22.82 19.34
CA GLY A 204 21.47 -23.79 18.24
C GLY A 204 20.48 -23.48 17.11
N GLY A 205 20.39 -24.38 16.15
CA GLY A 205 19.34 -24.33 15.14
C GLY A 205 17.97 -24.60 15.77
N PHE A 206 16.94 -23.96 15.25
CA PHE A 206 15.58 -24.07 15.80
C PHE A 206 14.53 -24.13 14.70
N THR A 207 13.30 -24.45 15.08
CA THR A 207 12.15 -24.51 14.18
C THR A 207 11.26 -23.29 14.38
N LEU A 208 10.90 -22.63 13.28
CA LEU A 208 9.89 -21.57 13.25
C LEU A 208 8.64 -22.08 12.54
N GLU A 209 7.50 -22.01 13.21
CA GLU A 209 6.19 -22.30 12.64
C GLU A 209 5.37 -21.02 12.58
N MET A 210 4.84 -20.72 11.40
CA MET A 210 4.01 -19.53 11.18
C MET A 210 2.63 -19.94 10.69
N ARG A 211 1.61 -19.57 11.47
CA ARG A 211 0.22 -19.72 11.07
C ARG A 211 -0.24 -18.43 10.43
N ILE A 212 -0.59 -18.51 9.16
CA ILE A 212 -1.23 -17.41 8.42
C ILE A 212 -2.72 -17.67 8.24
N PHE A 213 -3.50 -16.61 8.11
CA PHE A 213 -4.87 -16.69 7.64
C PHE A 213 -4.87 -16.68 6.12
N ARG A 214 -5.67 -17.58 5.51
CA ARG A 214 -5.96 -17.47 4.08
C ARG A 214 -6.77 -16.20 3.85
N SER A 215 -6.35 -15.46 2.84
CA SER A 215 -7.03 -14.29 2.34
C SER A 215 -7.42 -14.54 0.88
N PRO A 216 -8.56 -14.01 0.40
CA PRO A 216 -8.88 -13.99 -1.03
C PRO A 216 -8.02 -13.01 -1.83
N LEU A 217 -6.98 -12.42 -1.22
CA LEU A 217 -6.05 -11.52 -1.90
C LEU A 217 -5.27 -12.30 -2.97
N GLY A 218 -5.51 -11.96 -4.23
CA GLY A 218 -4.64 -12.37 -5.33
C GLY A 218 -3.37 -11.51 -5.35
N TYR A 219 -2.24 -12.12 -5.68
CA TYR A 219 -0.96 -11.44 -5.89
C TYR A 219 -0.65 -11.40 -7.39
N PRO A 220 -0.09 -10.29 -7.90
CA PRO A 220 0.44 -10.22 -9.26
C PRO A 220 1.73 -11.05 -9.42
#